data_AF-A0A1P8MRY6-F1
#
_entry.id   AF-A0A1P8MRY6-F1
#
_cell.length_a   1.000
_cell.length_b   1.000
_cell.length_c   1.000
_cell.angle_alpha   90.00
_cell.angle_beta   90.00
_cell.angle_gamma   90.00
#
_symmetry.space_group_name_H-M   'P 1'
#
loop_
_entity.id
_entity.type
_entity.pdbx_description
1 polymer ?
#
loop_
_entity_poly.entity_id
_entity_poly.type
_entity_poly.pdbx_seq_one_letter_code
_entity_poly.pdbx_strand_id
1 'polypeptide(L)'
;MKRLLFLAAAFPTTAWAQGWGNVANQQEETGFSWTDPLWPSFWMAWTPATFVLFCGIFGAIAVIGLLEGFKYRDGVERRGVLGLTTTLGDRLFISLLGSAYIFLAWLGLMGQPLWIPLGLAIAWGVFCFWKV
;
A
#
# COMPACT_ATOMS: atom_id res chain seq x y z
N MET A 1 47.14 -23.57 -8.28
CA MET A 1 47.11 -22.38 -7.40
C MET A 1 46.68 -21.08 -8.10
N LYS A 2 47.00 -20.85 -9.39
CA LYS A 2 46.58 -19.62 -10.11
C LYS A 2 45.09 -19.53 -10.49
N ARG A 3 44.34 -20.63 -10.49
CA ARG A 3 42.91 -20.65 -10.86
C ARG A 3 41.94 -20.23 -9.74
N LEU A 4 42.34 -20.36 -8.48
CA LEU A 4 41.53 -19.90 -7.34
C LEU A 4 41.56 -18.37 -7.17
N LEU A 5 42.62 -17.72 -7.66
CA LEU A 5 42.77 -16.26 -7.58
C LEU A 5 41.82 -15.50 -8.51
N PHE A 6 41.35 -16.12 -9.60
CA PHE A 6 40.39 -15.51 -10.52
C PHE A 6 38.94 -15.53 -10.01
N LEU A 7 38.61 -16.41 -9.06
CA LEU A 7 37.28 -16.47 -8.43
C LEU A 7 37.08 -15.43 -7.32
N ALA A 8 38.16 -14.86 -6.78
CA ALA A 8 38.09 -13.79 -5.78
C ALA A 8 37.83 -12.40 -6.40
N ALA A 9 38.00 -12.24 -7.71
CA ALA A 9 37.77 -10.97 -8.42
C ALA A 9 36.31 -10.73 -8.85
N ALA A 10 35.42 -11.70 -8.62
CA ALA A 10 34.01 -11.61 -8.94
C ALA A 10 33.12 -11.24 -7.74
N PHE A 11 33.70 -11.01 -6.56
CA PHE A 11 32.96 -10.43 -5.45
C PHE A 11 32.89 -8.92 -5.64
N PRO A 12 31.68 -8.32 -5.73
CA PRO A 12 31.56 -6.88 -5.77
C PRO A 12 32.18 -6.30 -4.49
N THR A 13 33.30 -5.61 -4.62
CA THR A 13 34.02 -4.94 -3.52
C THR A 13 33.24 -3.76 -2.93
N THR A 14 31.99 -3.54 -3.35
CA THR A 14 31.12 -2.47 -2.88
C THR A 14 30.45 -2.76 -1.53
N ALA A 15 30.53 -3.99 -1.02
CA ALA A 15 29.96 -4.35 0.29
C ALA A 15 30.68 -3.71 1.50
N TRP A 16 31.87 -3.13 1.32
CA TRP A 16 32.66 -2.52 2.40
C TRP A 16 32.51 -1.00 2.50
N ALA A 17 31.75 -0.36 1.61
CA ALA A 17 31.56 1.10 1.63
C ALA A 17 30.42 1.57 2.55
N GLN A 18 29.62 0.65 3.12
CA GLN A 18 28.66 0.98 4.17
C GLN A 18 29.28 0.74 5.55
N GLY A 19 30.24 1.59 5.93
CA GLY A 19 30.77 1.60 7.29
C GLY A 19 29.72 2.08 8.30
N TRP A 20 29.79 1.54 9.52
CA TRP A 20 29.00 1.95 10.70
C TRP A 20 29.11 3.45 11.04
N GLY A 21 30.00 4.21 10.38
CA GLY A 21 30.10 5.66 10.50
C GLY A 21 28.90 6.44 9.96
N ASN A 22 28.10 5.86 9.05
CA ASN A 22 26.88 6.51 8.54
C ASN A 22 25.65 6.35 9.45
N VAL A 23 25.74 5.53 10.50
CA VAL A 23 24.64 5.27 11.44
C VAL A 23 24.52 6.40 12.47
N ALA A 24 25.57 7.22 12.62
CA ALA A 24 25.65 8.31 13.59
C ALA A 24 25.36 9.69 13.00
N ASN A 25 25.03 9.79 11.70
CA ASN A 25 24.52 11.06 11.16
C ASN A 25 23.20 11.36 11.86
N GLN A 26 23.21 12.39 12.70
CA GLN A 26 22.02 12.95 13.33
C GLN A 26 21.00 13.22 12.23
N GLN A 27 19.77 12.78 12.43
CA GLN A 27 18.64 13.11 11.57
C GLN A 27 18.62 14.62 11.41
N GLU A 28 18.93 15.10 10.21
CA GLU A 28 18.81 16.51 9.86
C GLU A 28 17.38 16.95 10.18
N GLU A 29 17.21 18.22 10.54
CA GLU A 29 15.93 18.87 10.83
C GLU A 29 15.12 18.97 9.53
N THR A 30 14.81 17.85 8.89
CA THR A 30 14.06 17.80 7.65
C THR A 30 12.62 18.14 8.01
N GLY A 31 12.12 19.24 7.44
CA GLY A 31 10.70 19.57 7.46
C GLY A 31 9.83 18.40 6.96
N PHE A 32 8.51 18.54 7.07
CA PHE A 32 7.56 17.47 6.76
C PHE A 32 7.89 16.69 5.46
N SER A 33 8.08 15.38 5.60
CA SER A 33 8.44 14.46 4.53
C SER A 33 7.48 13.27 4.49
N TRP A 34 7.06 12.87 3.30
CA TRP A 34 6.09 11.78 3.10
C TRP A 34 6.66 10.38 3.35
N THR A 35 7.99 10.25 3.32
CA THR A 35 8.70 8.98 3.46
C THR A 35 9.26 8.77 4.86
N ASP A 36 9.41 9.85 5.63
CA ASP A 36 10.01 9.77 6.95
C ASP A 36 8.96 9.40 8.00
N PRO A 37 9.34 8.62 9.04
CA PRO A 37 8.42 8.26 10.11
C PRO A 37 8.01 9.52 10.90
N LEU A 38 6.70 9.69 11.09
CA LEU A 38 6.09 10.73 11.92
C LEU A 38 6.59 10.69 13.37
N TRP A 39 6.81 9.48 13.89
CA TRP A 39 7.27 9.25 15.25
C TRP A 39 8.47 8.30 15.25
N PRO A 40 9.70 8.82 15.43
CA PRO A 40 10.92 8.02 15.37
C PRO A 40 11.03 6.93 16.44
N SER A 41 10.35 7.09 17.57
CA SER A 41 10.41 6.17 18.73
C SER A 41 9.25 5.15 18.78
N PHE A 42 8.41 5.06 17.75
CA PHE A 42 7.27 4.16 17.73
C PHE A 42 7.65 2.76 17.19
N TRP A 43 6.94 1.73 17.65
CA TRP A 43 7.21 0.32 17.28
C TRP A 43 7.06 0.02 15.78
N MET A 44 6.24 0.81 15.09
CA MET A 44 6.05 0.75 13.64
C MET A 44 6.46 2.09 13.05
N ALA A 45 7.22 2.06 11.95
CA ALA A 45 7.57 3.24 11.18
C ALA A 45 6.31 3.80 10.49
N TRP A 46 5.56 4.65 11.20
CA TRP A 46 4.39 5.34 10.68
C TRP A 46 4.83 6.49 9.80
N THR A 47 4.85 6.29 8.49
CA THR A 47 5.00 7.38 7.54
C THR A 47 3.67 8.12 7.38
N PRO A 48 3.67 9.41 7.00
CA PRO A 48 2.43 10.11 6.70
C PRO A 48 1.57 9.38 5.66
N ALA A 49 2.22 8.75 4.67
CA ALA A 49 1.53 7.96 3.66
C ALA A 49 0.77 6.75 4.24
N THR A 50 1.40 5.96 5.10
CA THR A 50 0.73 4.80 5.73
C THR A 50 -0.31 5.26 6.74
N PHE A 51 -0.05 6.32 7.50
CA PHE A 51 -1.01 6.88 8.44
C PHE A 51 -2.31 7.31 7.76
N VAL A 52 -2.23 8.07 6.66
CA VAL A 52 -3.41 8.50 5.89
C VAL A 52 -4.19 7.31 5.32
N LEU A 53 -3.49 6.27 4.83
CA LEU A 53 -4.14 5.04 4.37
C LEU A 53 -4.98 4.39 5.48
N PHE A 54 -4.40 4.19 6.67
CA PHE A 54 -5.11 3.57 7.78
C PHE A 54 -6.26 4.43 8.29
N CYS A 55 -6.07 5.75 8.43
CA CYS A 55 -7.17 6.66 8.73
C CYS A 55 -8.30 6.56 7.70
N GLY A 56 -7.97 6.46 6.41
CA GLY A 56 -8.94 6.23 5.34
C GLY A 56 -9.70 4.92 5.49
N ILE A 57 -9.00 3.81 5.81
CA ILE A 57 -9.62 2.49 6.05
C ILE A 57 -10.58 2.55 7.25
N PHE A 58 -10.13 3.06 8.39
CA PHE A 58 -10.97 3.17 9.59
C PHE A 58 -12.16 4.11 9.35
N GLY A 59 -11.95 5.22 8.66
CA GLY A 59 -13.00 6.15 8.26
C GLY A 59 -14.03 5.48 7.34
N ALA A 60 -13.58 4.71 6.36
CA ALA A 60 -14.46 3.99 5.44
C ALA A 60 -15.30 2.92 6.16
N ILE A 61 -14.69 2.16 7.08
CA ILE A 61 -15.41 1.19 7.93
C ILE A 61 -16.45 1.91 8.80
N ALA A 62 -16.07 3.04 9.43
CA ALA A 62 -16.99 3.83 10.25
C ALA A 62 -18.16 4.38 9.44
N VAL A 63 -17.91 4.89 8.23
CA VAL A 63 -18.96 5.37 7.32
C VAL A 63 -19.92 4.24 6.94
N ILE A 64 -19.42 3.06 6.61
CA ILE A 64 -20.27 1.90 6.31
C ILE A 64 -21.09 1.48 7.54
N GLY A 65 -20.47 1.38 8.71
CA GLY A 65 -21.17 1.06 9.95
C GLY A 65 -22.27 2.06 10.32
N LEU A 66 -22.02 3.36 10.08
CA LEU A 66 -23.04 4.40 10.24
C LEU A 66 -24.16 4.26 9.19
N LEU A 67 -23.82 4.03 7.92
CA LEU A 67 -24.82 3.85 6.86
C LEU A 67 -25.72 2.64 7.11
N GLU A 68 -25.15 1.54 7.58
CA GLU A 68 -25.88 0.33 7.94
C GLU A 68 -26.75 0.55 9.19
N GLY A 69 -26.19 1.16 10.24
CA GLY A 69 -26.92 1.44 11.48
C GLY A 69 -28.08 2.43 11.33
N PHE A 70 -27.93 3.45 10.47
CA PHE A 70 -28.93 4.52 10.33
C PHE A 70 -29.88 4.33 9.14
N LYS A 71 -29.41 3.87 7.98
CA LYS A 71 -30.16 3.96 6.72
C LYS A 71 -30.53 2.61 6.12
N TYR A 72 -29.68 1.61 6.28
CA TYR A 72 -29.83 0.31 5.63
C TYR A 72 -29.90 -0.80 6.67
N ARG A 73 -31.00 -0.81 7.43
CA ARG A 73 -31.23 -1.69 8.61
C ARG A 73 -31.03 -3.19 8.34
N ASP A 74 -31.17 -3.62 7.09
CA ASP A 74 -31.13 -5.04 6.67
C ASP A 74 -29.99 -5.33 5.68
N GLY A 75 -28.79 -4.75 5.90
CA GLY A 75 -27.54 -5.13 5.23
C GLY A 75 -27.75 -5.49 3.75
N VAL A 76 -27.98 -4.48 2.89
CA VAL A 76 -28.56 -4.68 1.55
C VAL A 76 -27.74 -5.64 0.69
N GLU A 77 -28.03 -6.93 0.82
CA GLU A 77 -27.44 -8.00 0.05
C GLU A 77 -27.95 -7.89 -1.37
N ARG A 78 -27.16 -7.23 -2.22
CA ARG A 78 -27.42 -7.23 -3.66
C ARG A 78 -26.47 -8.20 -4.33
N ARG A 79 -26.98 -8.90 -5.35
CA ARG A 79 -26.12 -9.62 -6.29
C ARG A 79 -25.24 -8.61 -6.99
N GLY A 80 -23.95 -8.61 -6.65
CA GLY A 80 -22.94 -7.73 -7.24
C GLY A 80 -22.57 -8.14 -8.65
N VAL A 81 -21.69 -7.35 -9.28
CA VAL A 81 -21.23 -7.57 -10.66
C VAL A 81 -20.51 -8.90 -10.84
N LEU A 82 -19.87 -9.40 -9.78
CA LEU A 82 -19.17 -10.69 -9.74
C LEU A 82 -20.11 -11.90 -9.55
N GLY A 83 -21.43 -11.69 -9.53
CA GLY A 83 -22.42 -12.75 -9.26
C GLY A 83 -22.49 -13.20 -7.80
N LEU A 84 -21.64 -12.65 -6.93
CA LEU A 84 -21.64 -12.89 -5.50
C LEU A 84 -22.70 -12.01 -4.80
N THR A 85 -23.35 -12.56 -3.78
CA THR A 85 -24.13 -11.78 -2.82
C THR A 85 -23.15 -11.08 -1.89
N THR A 86 -22.95 -9.78 -2.08
CA THR A 86 -21.97 -8.99 -1.32
C THR A 86 -22.67 -7.89 -0.54
N THR A 87 -22.39 -7.78 0.75
CA THR A 87 -22.82 -6.66 1.60
C THR A 87 -22.12 -5.36 1.21
N LEU A 88 -22.50 -4.23 1.83
CA LEU A 88 -21.86 -2.93 1.58
C LEU A 88 -20.38 -2.95 1.99
N GLY A 89 -20.07 -3.62 3.11
CA GLY A 89 -18.71 -3.83 3.62
C GLY A 89 -17.86 -4.68 2.68
N ASP A 90 -18.42 -5.79 2.18
CA ASP A 90 -17.70 -6.69 1.27
C ASP A 90 -17.29 -6.00 -0.03
N ARG A 91 -18.13 -5.10 -0.55
CA ARG A 91 -17.82 -4.32 -1.77
C ARG A 91 -16.66 -3.36 -1.57
N LEU A 92 -16.59 -2.71 -0.41
CA LEU A 92 -15.47 -1.84 -0.06
C LEU A 92 -14.18 -2.64 0.13
N PHE A 93 -14.27 -3.82 0.74
CA PHE A 93 -13.11 -4.69 0.88
C PHE A 93 -12.58 -5.17 -0.48
N ILE A 94 -13.46 -5.59 -1.39
CA ILE A 94 -13.09 -6.02 -2.75
C ILE A 94 -12.46 -4.88 -3.56
N SER A 95 -12.94 -3.65 -3.41
CA SER A 95 -12.37 -2.50 -4.11
C SER A 95 -10.97 -2.15 -3.60
N LEU A 96 -10.75 -2.17 -2.28
CA LEU A 96 -9.42 -1.97 -1.67
C LEU A 96 -8.44 -3.06 -2.08
N LEU A 97 -8.85 -4.32 -1.95
CA LEU A 97 -8.01 -5.48 -2.20
C LEU A 97 -7.65 -5.57 -3.69
N GLY A 98 -8.62 -5.38 -4.59
CA GLY A 98 -8.36 -5.35 -6.03
C GLY A 98 -7.46 -4.19 -6.44
N SER A 99 -7.61 -3.01 -5.83
CA SER A 99 -6.68 -1.89 -6.05
C SER A 99 -5.26 -2.26 -5.64
N ALA A 100 -5.06 -2.87 -4.46
CA ALA A 100 -3.75 -3.29 -4.01
C ALA A 100 -3.09 -4.30 -4.98
N TYR A 101 -3.84 -5.28 -5.48
CA TYR A 101 -3.32 -6.22 -6.47
C TYR A 101 -3.02 -5.57 -7.82
N ILE A 102 -3.82 -4.60 -8.27
CA ILE A 102 -3.52 -3.83 -9.49
C ILE A 102 -2.16 -3.12 -9.35
N PHE A 103 -1.91 -2.48 -8.21
CA PHE A 103 -0.63 -1.82 -7.94
C PHE A 103 0.54 -2.81 -7.86
N LEU A 104 0.36 -3.96 -7.19
CA LEU A 104 1.40 -4.99 -7.10
C LEU A 104 1.70 -5.63 -8.46
N ALA A 105 0.68 -5.95 -9.25
CA ALA A 105 0.84 -6.50 -10.58
C ALA A 105 1.57 -5.52 -11.51
N TRP A 106 1.22 -4.23 -11.43
CA TRP A 106 1.89 -3.20 -12.22
C TRP A 106 3.37 -3.04 -11.83
N LEU A 107 3.67 -2.97 -10.53
CA LEU A 107 5.04 -2.89 -10.03
C LEU A 107 5.86 -4.12 -10.42
N GLY A 108 5.26 -5.30 -10.43
CA GLY A 108 5.91 -6.54 -10.83
C GLY A 108 6.21 -6.65 -12.33
N LEU A 109 5.44 -5.97 -13.20
CA LEU A 109 5.57 -6.08 -14.66
C LEU A 109 6.28 -4.87 -15.29
N MET A 110 5.90 -3.65 -14.92
CA MET A 110 6.30 -2.42 -15.59
C MET A 110 7.13 -1.49 -14.70
N GLY A 111 6.93 -1.52 -13.37
CA GLY A 111 7.61 -0.62 -12.43
C GLY A 111 7.02 0.80 -12.42
N GLN A 112 7.86 1.82 -12.20
CA GLN A 112 7.42 3.23 -12.27
C GLN A 112 7.28 3.66 -13.74
N PRO A 113 6.31 4.54 -14.09
CA PRO A 113 5.48 5.38 -13.22
C PRO A 113 4.12 4.78 -12.80
N LEU A 114 3.56 5.29 -11.69
CA LEU A 114 2.35 4.76 -11.03
C LEU A 114 1.02 5.42 -11.47
N TRP A 115 1.02 6.25 -12.52
CA TRP A 115 -0.20 6.95 -12.98
C TRP A 115 -1.21 6.01 -13.65
N ILE A 116 -0.73 5.04 -14.41
CA ILE A 116 -1.56 4.06 -15.10
C ILE A 116 -2.27 3.12 -14.09
N PRO A 117 -1.58 2.50 -13.11
CA PRO A 117 -2.26 1.66 -12.12
C PRO A 117 -3.22 2.46 -11.23
N LEU A 118 -2.96 3.75 -11.00
CA LEU A 118 -3.90 4.64 -10.30
C LEU A 118 -5.22 4.77 -11.07
N GLY A 119 -5.17 5.06 -12.37
CA GLY A 119 -6.36 5.13 -13.21
C GLY A 119 -7.14 3.80 -13.25
N LEU A 120 -6.42 2.68 -13.32
CA LEU A 120 -7.01 1.34 -13.32
C LEU A 120 -7.66 0.99 -11.98
N ALA A 121 -7.05 1.38 -10.86
CA ALA A 121 -7.61 1.19 -9.52
C ALA A 121 -8.91 2.00 -9.32
N ILE A 122 -8.97 3.24 -9.84
CA ILE A 122 -10.21 4.04 -9.80
C ILE A 122 -11.30 3.39 -10.65
N ALA A 123 -10.96 2.94 -11.87
CA ALA A 123 -11.90 2.24 -12.73
C ALA A 123 -12.42 0.95 -12.07
N TRP A 124 -11.55 0.20 -11.39
CA TRP A 124 -11.92 -0.98 -10.59
C TRP A 124 -12.87 -0.63 -9.45
N GLY A 125 -12.57 0.43 -8.69
CA GLY A 125 -13.44 0.92 -7.62
C GLY A 125 -14.83 1.26 -8.15
N VAL A 126 -14.93 2.04 -9.23
CA VAL A 126 -16.20 2.39 -9.87
C VAL A 126 -16.94 1.14 -10.34
N PHE A 127 -16.24 0.19 -10.96
CA PHE A 127 -16.82 -1.07 -11.42
C PHE A 127 -17.46 -1.89 -10.28
N CYS A 128 -16.82 -1.94 -9.10
CA CYS A 128 -17.39 -2.62 -7.92
C CYS A 128 -18.73 -2.01 -7.44
N PHE A 129 -18.94 -0.71 -7.67
CA PHE A 129 -20.15 0.02 -7.26
C PHE A 129 -21.16 0.31 -8.39
N TRP A 130 -20.79 0.09 -9.66
CA TRP A 130 -21.59 0.52 -10.82
C TRP A 130 -22.95 -0.17 -10.96
N LYS A 131 -23.05 -1.43 -10.56
CA LYS A 131 -24.28 -2.23 -10.72
C LYS A 131 -24.95 -2.54 -9.37
N VAL A 132 -25.16 -1.49 -8.58
CA VAL A 132 -25.92 -1.50 -7.30
C VAL A 132 -27.34 -1.05 -7.54
#